data_AF-A0A7C2BU91-F1
#
_entry.id   AF-A0A7C2BU91-F1
#
_cell.length_a   1.000
_cell.length_b   1.000
_cell.length_c   1.000
_cell.angle_alpha   90.00
_cell.angle_beta   90.00
_cell.angle_gamma   90.00
#
_symmetry.space_group_name_H-M   'P 1'
#
loop_
_entity.id
_entity.type
_entity.pdbx_description
1 polymer ?
#
loop_
_entity_poly.entity_id
_entity_poly.type
_entity_poly.pdbx_seq_one_letter_code
_entity_poly.pdbx_strand_id
1 'polypeptide(L)'
;MINRTIVLMGVMFFAATCFGAETSKVKTEPKVEDSKQVEIVPTLPEKNSTEYWVVRSQAMTEFIPFLSKKRTEIKKIRLLLADYLLKIDKADDFAARKMPVVYNAELYADILRIKDSFVAMNMEIPKERPSWDALVEIVMQHILFEGYMPTDIEEGPEVEQYIALCKKKEEYGNKVRNDARSILDQTAKMWVYLDQNKKLDEFKAWVADLILGKKAAKAKEKAMYVERRGQEARARAASKKQREFDDAEGRAEFRSSRRSRSYGSRQDRLRYRQTRLDDRFTNSRAYYY
;
A
#
# COMPACT_ATOMS: atom_id res chain seq x y z
N MET A 1 -3.94 -7.61 13.12
CA MET A 1 -4.11 -7.92 11.67
C MET A 1 -5.28 -7.10 11.13
N ILE A 2 -5.11 -5.79 11.01
CA ILE A 2 -6.10 -4.86 10.46
C ILE A 2 -5.35 -4.14 9.34
N ASN A 3 -5.71 -4.37 8.07
CA ASN A 3 -5.34 -3.53 6.90
C ASN A 3 -5.44 -4.28 5.56
N ARG A 4 -6.61 -4.80 5.16
CA ARG A 4 -6.88 -5.09 3.72
C ARG A 4 -8.35 -4.96 3.28
N THR A 5 -9.32 -4.94 4.20
CA THR A 5 -10.75 -4.88 3.88
C THR A 5 -11.26 -3.46 3.55
N ILE A 6 -10.65 -2.43 4.13
CA ILE A 6 -11.10 -1.03 4.03
C ILE A 6 -10.97 -0.46 2.59
N VAL A 7 -9.97 -0.90 1.83
CA VAL A 7 -9.77 -0.44 0.44
C VAL A 7 -10.69 -1.16 -0.55
N LEU A 8 -11.21 -2.34 -0.20
CA LEU A 8 -12.17 -3.07 -1.03
C LEU A 8 -13.60 -2.60 -0.77
N MET A 9 -13.96 -2.25 0.47
CA MET A 9 -15.27 -1.66 0.79
C MET A 9 -15.46 -0.26 0.20
N GLY A 10 -14.44 0.61 0.20
CA GLY A 10 -14.54 1.93 -0.45
C GLY A 10 -14.72 1.86 -1.98
N VAL A 11 -14.30 0.76 -2.63
CA VAL A 11 -14.55 0.49 -4.05
C VAL A 11 -15.93 -0.15 -4.26
N MET A 12 -16.40 -0.98 -3.32
CA MET A 12 -17.74 -1.57 -3.33
C MET A 12 -18.85 -0.54 -3.04
N PHE A 13 -18.59 0.48 -2.23
CA PHE A 13 -19.59 1.50 -1.89
C PHE A 13 -19.76 2.53 -2.99
N PHE A 14 -18.68 2.95 -3.65
CA PHE A 14 -18.75 3.81 -4.85
C PHE A 14 -19.48 3.13 -6.02
N ALA A 15 -19.47 1.80 -5.99
CA ALA A 15 -20.32 0.98 -6.82
C ALA A 15 -21.79 1.06 -6.35
N ALA A 16 -22.10 0.66 -5.12
CA ALA A 16 -23.48 0.64 -4.63
C ALA A 16 -24.22 2.01 -4.72
N THR A 17 -23.52 3.15 -4.61
CA THR A 17 -24.16 4.48 -4.58
C THR A 17 -24.24 5.20 -5.94
N CYS A 18 -23.84 4.58 -7.04
CA CYS A 18 -24.03 5.21 -8.37
C CYS A 18 -25.49 5.27 -8.85
N PHE A 19 -26.46 4.68 -8.13
CA PHE A 19 -27.85 4.66 -8.59
C PHE A 19 -28.86 4.79 -7.45
N GLY A 20 -29.48 5.97 -7.39
CA GLY A 20 -30.69 6.27 -6.65
C GLY A 20 -31.39 7.45 -7.30
N ALA A 21 -31.78 7.31 -8.56
CA ALA A 21 -32.68 8.25 -9.20
C ALA A 21 -33.65 7.51 -10.10
N GLU A 22 -34.93 7.57 -9.76
CA GLU A 22 -35.96 7.83 -10.77
C GLU A 22 -37.16 8.53 -10.13
N THR A 23 -37.33 9.79 -10.50
CA THR A 23 -38.62 10.47 -10.46
C THR A 23 -39.45 9.90 -11.61
N SER A 24 -40.48 9.11 -11.31
CA SER A 24 -41.60 8.94 -12.23
C SER A 24 -42.92 8.87 -11.45
N LYS A 25 -43.83 9.79 -11.78
CA LYS A 25 -45.21 9.80 -11.28
C LYS A 25 -46.01 8.76 -12.06
N VAL A 26 -46.44 7.67 -11.42
CA VAL A 26 -47.70 6.98 -11.77
C VAL A 26 -48.33 6.47 -10.47
N LYS A 27 -49.57 6.92 -10.20
CA LYS A 27 -50.44 6.42 -9.12
C LYS A 27 -50.92 5.01 -9.47
N THR A 28 -50.66 4.04 -8.58
CA THR A 28 -51.53 2.88 -8.32
C THR A 28 -51.13 2.26 -6.97
N GLU A 29 -52.04 2.31 -6.00
CA GLU A 29 -52.01 1.51 -4.75
C GLU A 29 -52.86 0.23 -4.94
N PRO A 30 -52.83 -0.76 -4.03
CA PRO A 30 -51.68 -1.37 -3.37
C PRO A 30 -51.73 -2.93 -3.44
N LYS A 31 -50.58 -3.61 -3.34
CA LYS A 31 -50.52 -4.98 -2.80
C LYS A 31 -49.27 -5.15 -1.94
N VAL A 32 -49.50 -5.75 -0.78
CA VAL A 32 -48.72 -5.69 0.47
C VAL A 32 -47.53 -6.65 0.47
N GLU A 33 -46.38 -6.06 0.85
CA GLU A 33 -45.23 -6.57 1.61
C GLU A 33 -44.57 -7.91 1.25
N ASP A 34 -43.40 -7.79 0.62
CA ASP A 34 -42.17 -8.34 1.21
C ASP A 34 -41.22 -7.16 1.44
N SER A 35 -40.70 -7.02 2.65
CA SER A 35 -39.90 -5.91 3.14
C SER A 35 -38.66 -5.67 2.27
N LYS A 36 -38.72 -4.67 1.37
CA LYS A 36 -37.54 -4.03 0.82
C LYS A 36 -36.82 -3.37 1.99
N GLN A 37 -35.58 -3.79 2.26
CA GLN A 37 -34.64 -2.96 3.01
C GLN A 37 -34.64 -1.59 2.34
N VAL A 38 -35.24 -0.60 2.99
CA VAL A 38 -35.12 0.80 2.58
C VAL A 38 -33.65 1.12 2.79
N GLU A 39 -32.87 1.17 1.71
CA GLU A 39 -31.55 1.80 1.76
C GLU A 39 -31.79 3.25 2.17
N ILE A 40 -31.61 3.54 3.46
CA ILE A 40 -31.65 4.89 3.98
C ILE A 40 -30.44 5.59 3.38
N VAL A 41 -30.61 6.23 2.22
CA VAL A 41 -29.61 7.15 1.69
C VAL A 41 -29.56 8.32 2.67
N PRO A 42 -28.43 8.55 3.36
CA PRO A 42 -28.35 9.62 4.35
C PRO A 42 -28.65 10.95 3.66
N THR A 43 -29.60 11.70 4.21
CA THR A 43 -29.93 13.04 3.72
C THR A 43 -28.70 13.93 3.92
N LEU A 44 -28.25 14.59 2.85
CA LEU A 44 -27.15 15.55 2.95
C LEU A 44 -27.60 16.79 3.75
N PRO A 45 -26.73 17.38 4.58
CA PRO A 45 -27.02 18.65 5.24
C PRO A 45 -27.32 19.77 4.23
N GLU A 46 -28.04 20.81 4.66
CA GLU A 46 -28.42 21.94 3.79
C GLU A 46 -27.20 22.61 3.15
N LYS A 47 -27.29 22.92 1.85
CA LYS A 47 -26.17 23.52 1.12
C LYS A 47 -25.77 24.84 1.78
N ASN A 48 -24.46 24.97 1.99
CA ASN A 48 -23.81 26.11 2.66
C ASN A 48 -24.01 26.19 4.18
N SER A 49 -24.65 25.22 4.82
CA SER A 49 -24.60 25.12 6.28
C SER A 49 -23.20 24.77 6.77
N THR A 50 -22.91 25.05 8.04
CA THR A 50 -21.62 24.71 8.65
C THR A 50 -21.39 23.21 8.65
N GLU A 51 -22.42 22.42 8.98
CA GLU A 51 -22.42 20.96 8.89
C GLU A 51 -22.10 20.46 7.48
N TYR A 52 -22.70 21.07 6.45
CA TYR A 52 -22.42 20.71 5.06
C TYR A 52 -20.94 20.88 4.73
N TRP A 53 -20.33 22.01 5.11
CA TRP A 53 -18.91 22.25 4.88
C TRP A 53 -18.01 21.30 5.67
N VAL A 54 -18.40 20.90 6.88
CA VAL A 54 -17.69 19.92 7.69
C VAL A 54 -17.69 18.53 7.02
N VAL A 55 -18.88 18.02 6.66
CA VAL A 55 -19.00 16.72 5.97
C VAL A 55 -18.28 16.75 4.62
N ARG A 56 -18.41 17.85 3.89
CA ARG A 56 -17.74 18.04 2.59
C ARG A 56 -16.22 18.09 2.73
N SER A 57 -15.71 18.74 3.77
CA SER A 57 -14.29 18.76 4.09
C SER A 57 -13.77 17.37 4.40
N GLN A 58 -14.50 16.59 5.18
CA GLN A 58 -14.16 15.21 5.50
C GLN A 58 -14.17 14.33 4.24
N ALA A 59 -15.21 14.44 3.40
CA ALA A 59 -15.28 13.80 2.10
C ALA A 59 -14.06 14.08 1.22
N MET A 60 -13.61 15.33 1.17
CA MET A 60 -12.39 15.66 0.46
C MET A 60 -11.11 15.06 1.08
N THR A 61 -11.04 14.93 2.40
CA THR A 61 -9.89 14.29 3.08
C THR A 61 -9.68 12.88 2.55
N GLU A 62 -10.76 12.15 2.33
CA GLU A 62 -10.73 10.75 1.90
C GLU A 62 -10.63 10.63 0.38
N PHE A 63 -11.34 11.49 -0.34
CA PHE A 63 -11.42 11.39 -1.80
C PHE A 63 -10.14 11.85 -2.52
N ILE A 64 -9.47 12.92 -2.05
CA ILE A 64 -8.30 13.49 -2.72
C ILE A 64 -7.11 12.51 -2.78
N PRO A 65 -6.75 11.79 -1.69
CA PRO A 65 -5.72 10.75 -1.74
C PRO A 65 -6.07 9.62 -2.73
N PHE A 66 -7.34 9.21 -2.76
CA PHE A 66 -7.82 8.20 -3.71
C PHE A 66 -7.64 8.67 -5.16
N LEU A 67 -8.10 9.88 -5.50
CA LEU A 67 -7.90 10.49 -6.81
C LEU A 67 -6.41 10.60 -7.18
N SER A 68 -5.58 10.98 -6.21
CA SER A 68 -4.13 11.11 -6.42
C SER A 68 -3.47 9.76 -6.75
N LYS A 69 -3.90 8.68 -6.09
CA LYS A 69 -3.47 7.31 -6.39
C LYS A 69 -3.93 6.90 -7.78
N LYS A 70 -5.20 7.09 -8.12
CA LYS A 70 -5.74 6.77 -9.45
C LYS A 70 -5.07 7.56 -10.57
N ARG A 71 -4.83 8.86 -10.38
CA ARG A 71 -4.01 9.68 -11.28
C ARG A 71 -2.65 9.05 -11.55
N THR A 72 -2.00 8.51 -10.52
CA THR A 72 -0.68 7.87 -10.64
C THR A 72 -0.75 6.55 -11.40
N GLU A 73 -1.80 5.76 -11.20
CA GLU A 73 -2.07 4.53 -11.96
C GLU A 73 -2.26 4.85 -13.46
N ILE A 74 -3.08 5.84 -13.78
CA ILE A 74 -3.32 6.29 -15.17
C ILE A 74 -2.01 6.78 -15.80
N LYS A 75 -1.20 7.59 -15.08
CA LYS A 75 0.12 8.03 -15.57
C LYS A 75 1.02 6.87 -15.97
N LYS A 76 1.06 5.79 -15.17
CA LYS A 76 1.85 4.60 -15.48
C LYS A 76 1.36 3.92 -16.76
N ILE A 77 0.05 3.82 -16.95
CA ILE A 77 -0.54 3.23 -18.16
C ILE A 77 -0.22 4.08 -19.38
N ARG A 78 -0.36 5.41 -19.27
CA ARG A 78 0.04 6.35 -20.34
C ARG A 78 1.50 6.18 -20.74
N LEU A 79 2.40 6.06 -19.77
CA LEU A 79 3.82 5.84 -20.04
C LEU A 79 4.06 4.51 -20.76
N LEU A 80 3.43 3.43 -20.32
CA LEU A 80 3.54 2.13 -21.01
C LEU A 80 3.04 2.20 -22.46
N LEU A 81 1.94 2.91 -22.71
CA LEU A 81 1.44 3.12 -24.08
C LEU A 81 2.43 3.92 -24.93
N ALA A 82 2.99 4.99 -24.37
CA ALA A 82 3.99 5.80 -25.07
C ALA A 82 5.27 4.99 -25.36
N ASP A 83 5.76 4.22 -24.39
CA ASP A 83 6.91 3.33 -24.56
C ASP A 83 6.64 2.27 -25.64
N TYR A 84 5.42 1.73 -25.69
CA TYR A 84 5.03 0.78 -26.72
C TYR A 84 4.96 1.42 -28.10
N LEU A 85 4.40 2.64 -28.22
CA LEU A 85 4.37 3.39 -29.47
C LEU A 85 5.79 3.67 -30.00
N LEU A 86 6.73 3.98 -29.11
CA LEU A 86 8.15 4.10 -29.45
C LEU A 86 8.74 2.76 -29.90
N LYS A 87 8.44 1.67 -29.19
CA LYS A 87 8.92 0.32 -29.53
C LYS A 87 8.51 -0.13 -30.94
N ILE A 88 7.34 0.29 -31.41
CA ILE A 88 6.81 -0.07 -32.74
C ILE A 88 7.05 1.01 -33.80
N ASP A 89 7.89 2.03 -33.50
CA ASP A 89 8.21 3.16 -34.38
C ASP A 89 6.95 3.92 -34.88
N LYS A 90 5.92 4.05 -34.03
CA LYS A 90 4.65 4.75 -34.33
C LYS A 90 4.43 6.04 -33.53
N ALA A 91 5.42 6.48 -32.76
CA ALA A 91 5.29 7.69 -31.94
C ALA A 91 5.07 8.95 -32.80
N ASP A 92 5.83 9.12 -33.88
CA ASP A 92 5.72 10.27 -34.78
C ASP A 92 4.41 10.25 -35.59
N ASP A 93 4.03 9.08 -36.09
CA ASP A 93 2.73 8.85 -36.77
C ASP A 93 1.55 9.24 -35.87
N PHE A 94 1.58 8.85 -34.59
CA PHE A 94 0.56 9.19 -33.62
C PHE A 94 0.50 10.71 -33.38
N ALA A 95 1.65 11.37 -33.21
CA ALA A 95 1.73 12.81 -33.01
C ALA A 95 1.17 13.59 -34.21
N ALA A 96 1.49 13.14 -35.43
CA ALA A 96 1.01 13.76 -36.67
C ALA A 96 -0.51 13.65 -36.85
N ARG A 97 -1.12 12.52 -36.45
CA ARG A 97 -2.57 12.28 -36.63
C ARG A 97 -3.48 13.16 -35.79
N LYS A 98 -2.98 13.80 -34.73
CA LYS A 98 -3.78 14.67 -33.82
C LYS A 98 -5.11 14.01 -33.39
N MET A 99 -5.04 12.79 -32.85
CA MET A 99 -6.22 12.00 -32.47
C MET A 99 -7.24 12.81 -31.63
N PRO A 100 -8.55 12.72 -31.94
CA PRO A 100 -9.60 13.43 -31.21
C PRO A 100 -9.76 12.87 -29.79
N VAL A 101 -10.30 13.67 -28.87
CA VAL A 101 -10.66 13.17 -27.53
C VAL A 101 -11.88 12.29 -27.68
N VAL A 102 -11.80 11.04 -27.21
CA VAL A 102 -12.90 10.08 -27.27
C VAL A 102 -13.57 10.01 -25.91
N TYR A 103 -14.76 10.60 -25.79
CA TYR A 103 -15.57 10.56 -24.56
C TYR A 103 -16.44 9.30 -24.53
N ASN A 104 -15.82 8.15 -24.26
CA ASN A 104 -16.51 6.87 -24.11
C ASN A 104 -16.27 6.31 -22.69
N ALA A 105 -17.35 6.12 -21.93
CA ALA A 105 -17.28 5.65 -20.55
C ALA A 105 -16.76 4.22 -20.41
N GLU A 106 -17.13 3.32 -21.32
CA GLU A 106 -16.64 1.93 -21.32
C GLU A 106 -15.14 1.89 -21.61
N LEU A 107 -14.68 2.69 -22.58
CA LEU A 107 -13.25 2.79 -22.90
C LEU A 107 -12.45 3.27 -21.68
N TYR A 108 -12.96 4.26 -20.94
CA TYR A 108 -12.31 4.70 -19.72
C TYR A 108 -12.32 3.64 -18.63
N ALA A 109 -13.41 2.88 -18.48
CA ALA A 109 -13.48 1.77 -17.55
C ALA A 109 -12.47 0.67 -17.90
N ASP A 110 -12.27 0.39 -19.20
CA ASP A 110 -11.26 -0.53 -19.72
C ASP A 110 -9.83 -0.04 -19.43
N ILE A 111 -9.53 1.22 -19.74
CA ILE A 111 -8.22 1.84 -19.45
C ILE A 111 -7.92 1.82 -17.95
N LEU A 112 -8.92 2.13 -17.12
CA LEU A 112 -8.80 2.12 -15.67
C LEU A 112 -8.78 0.71 -15.07
N ARG A 113 -9.08 -0.32 -15.87
CA ARG A 113 -9.18 -1.72 -15.46
C ARG A 113 -10.20 -1.93 -14.34
N ILE A 114 -11.34 -1.26 -14.46
CA ILE A 114 -12.45 -1.33 -13.50
C ILE A 114 -13.73 -1.89 -14.12
N LYS A 115 -13.76 -2.11 -15.44
CA LYS A 115 -14.92 -2.67 -16.14
C LYS A 115 -15.39 -3.98 -15.53
N ASP A 116 -14.47 -4.91 -15.27
CA ASP A 116 -14.79 -6.19 -14.64
C ASP A 116 -15.39 -6.03 -13.24
N SER A 117 -14.98 -4.99 -12.50
CA SER A 117 -15.55 -4.68 -11.19
C SER A 117 -17.02 -4.25 -11.29
N PHE A 118 -17.38 -3.41 -12.26
CA PHE A 118 -18.78 -3.02 -12.50
C PHE A 118 -19.64 -4.23 -12.85
N VAL A 119 -19.14 -5.10 -13.73
CA VAL A 119 -19.83 -6.33 -14.12
C VAL A 119 -20.02 -7.26 -12.91
N ALA A 120 -18.98 -7.46 -12.10
CA ALA A 120 -19.04 -8.30 -10.90
C ALA A 120 -20.03 -7.77 -9.85
N MET A 121 -20.24 -6.46 -9.81
CA MET A 121 -21.18 -5.79 -8.89
C MET A 121 -22.58 -5.62 -9.48
N ASN A 122 -22.84 -6.17 -10.67
CA ASN A 122 -24.09 -6.02 -11.42
C ASN A 122 -24.53 -4.55 -11.58
N MET A 123 -23.57 -3.71 -11.98
CA MET A 123 -23.78 -2.30 -12.14
C MET A 123 -23.53 -1.82 -13.56
N GLU A 124 -24.30 -0.81 -13.95
CA GLU A 124 -24.06 -0.09 -15.19
C GLU A 124 -22.91 0.90 -15.06
N ILE A 125 -22.11 1.00 -16.12
CA ILE A 125 -21.08 2.03 -16.24
C ILE A 125 -21.79 3.35 -16.52
N PRO A 126 -21.53 4.42 -15.73
CA PRO A 126 -22.15 5.73 -15.96
C PRO A 126 -21.90 6.22 -17.38
N LYS A 127 -22.98 6.54 -18.11
CA LYS A 127 -22.90 7.02 -19.50
C LYS A 127 -22.18 8.36 -19.59
N GLU A 128 -22.32 9.19 -18.55
CA GLU A 128 -21.74 10.51 -18.47
C GLU A 128 -20.68 10.60 -17.37
N ARG A 129 -19.72 11.52 -17.58
CA ARG A 129 -18.70 11.82 -16.58
C ARG A 129 -19.33 12.68 -15.47
N PRO A 130 -19.36 12.21 -14.21
CA PRO A 130 -19.99 12.97 -13.13
C PRO A 130 -19.28 14.31 -12.90
N SER A 131 -20.04 15.32 -12.48
CA SER A 131 -19.53 16.64 -12.08
C SER A 131 -18.64 16.55 -10.84
N TRP A 132 -17.95 17.63 -10.46
CA TRP A 132 -17.15 17.61 -9.23
C TRP A 132 -18.08 17.46 -8.03
N ASP A 133 -19.14 18.26 -8.03
CA ASP A 133 -20.12 18.26 -6.95
C ASP A 133 -20.82 16.91 -6.82
N ALA A 134 -21.22 16.27 -7.92
CA ALA A 134 -21.82 14.94 -7.86
C ALA A 134 -20.88 13.90 -7.26
N LEU A 135 -19.59 13.93 -7.61
CA LEU A 135 -18.60 13.03 -7.03
C LEU A 135 -18.41 13.28 -5.53
N VAL A 136 -18.36 14.54 -5.11
CA VAL A 136 -18.18 14.91 -3.70
C VAL A 136 -19.43 14.56 -2.90
N GLU A 137 -20.62 14.84 -3.41
CA GLU A 137 -21.90 14.50 -2.78
C GLU A 137 -22.04 12.98 -2.56
N ILE A 138 -21.61 12.15 -3.52
CA ILE A 138 -21.55 10.68 -3.35
C ILE A 138 -20.63 10.29 -2.19
N VAL A 139 -19.45 10.91 -2.08
CA VAL A 139 -18.52 10.62 -0.97
C VAL A 139 -19.07 11.13 0.36
N MET A 140 -19.74 12.28 0.37
CA MET A 140 -20.39 12.81 1.57
C MET A 140 -21.47 11.85 2.08
N GLN A 141 -22.33 11.34 1.19
CA GLN A 141 -23.34 10.33 1.53
C GLN A 141 -22.70 9.06 2.11
N HIS A 142 -21.58 8.62 1.54
CA HIS A 142 -20.86 7.45 2.05
C HIS A 142 -20.34 7.66 3.47
N ILE A 143 -19.75 8.81 3.75
CA ILE A 143 -19.19 9.12 5.08
C ILE A 143 -20.29 9.27 6.13
N LEU A 144 -21.42 9.87 5.77
CA LEU A 144 -22.61 9.90 6.62
C LEU A 144 -23.16 8.50 6.88
N PHE A 145 -23.18 7.64 5.86
CA PHE A 145 -23.61 6.25 6.00
C PHE A 145 -22.69 5.45 6.94
N GLU A 146 -21.39 5.72 6.92
CA GLU A 146 -20.42 5.12 7.85
C GLU A 146 -20.56 5.65 9.30
N GLY A 147 -21.51 6.57 9.55
CA GLY A 147 -21.83 7.08 10.88
C GLY A 147 -21.05 8.32 11.27
N TYR A 148 -20.45 9.03 10.31
CA TYR A 148 -19.88 10.35 10.59
C TYR A 148 -20.99 11.34 10.94
N MET A 149 -20.97 11.82 12.18
CA MET A 149 -21.86 12.87 12.66
C MET A 149 -21.13 14.21 12.56
N PRO A 150 -21.60 15.18 11.77
CA PRO A 150 -20.99 16.51 11.74
C PRO A 150 -21.05 17.14 13.13
N THR A 151 -19.94 17.69 13.58
CA THR A 151 -19.89 18.51 14.79
C THR A 151 -20.38 19.92 14.46
N ASP A 152 -21.30 20.44 15.26
CA ASP A 152 -21.69 21.85 15.23
C ASP A 152 -20.47 22.72 15.54
N ILE A 153 -20.16 23.65 14.64
CA ILE A 153 -19.17 24.70 14.90
C ILE A 153 -19.97 25.94 15.26
N GLU A 154 -19.68 26.53 16.44
CA GLU A 154 -20.32 27.77 16.88
C GLU A 154 -20.14 28.87 15.82
N GLU A 155 -21.24 29.56 15.47
CA GLU A 155 -21.23 30.59 14.44
C GLU A 155 -20.35 31.78 14.86
N GLY A 156 -19.35 32.11 14.02
CA GLY A 156 -18.38 33.16 14.30
C GLY A 156 -17.34 33.35 13.18
N PRO A 157 -16.39 34.28 13.34
CA PRO A 157 -15.35 34.56 12.33
C PRO A 157 -14.43 33.36 12.06
N GLU A 158 -14.35 32.41 13.01
CA GLU A 158 -13.61 31.15 12.84
C GLU A 158 -14.27 30.23 11.81
N VAL A 159 -15.60 30.26 11.68
CA VAL A 159 -16.35 29.49 10.67
C VAL A 159 -16.03 29.98 9.27
N GLU A 160 -15.95 31.28 9.05
CA GLU A 160 -15.58 31.85 7.74
C GLU A 160 -14.17 31.43 7.33
N GLN A 161 -13.22 31.47 8.26
CA GLN A 161 -11.85 31.00 8.02
C GLN A 161 -11.81 29.49 7.72
N TYR A 162 -12.58 28.69 8.45
CA TYR A 162 -12.71 27.25 8.21
C TYR A 162 -13.30 26.95 6.83
N ILE A 163 -14.38 27.63 6.44
CA ILE A 163 -15.00 27.49 5.11
C ILE A 163 -14.00 27.90 4.02
N ALA A 164 -13.23 28.97 4.23
CA ALA A 164 -12.18 29.37 3.28
C ALA A 164 -11.09 28.32 3.13
N LEU A 165 -10.68 27.65 4.21
CA LEU A 165 -9.75 26.51 4.15
C LEU A 165 -10.36 25.32 3.41
N CYS A 166 -11.65 25.03 3.63
CA CYS A 166 -12.36 23.97 2.91
C CYS A 166 -12.41 24.25 1.41
N LYS A 167 -12.69 25.49 1.00
CA LYS A 167 -12.67 25.91 -0.41
C LYS A 167 -11.29 25.76 -1.04
N LYS A 168 -10.21 26.13 -0.34
CA LYS A 168 -8.83 25.88 -0.83
C LYS A 168 -8.54 24.40 -1.04
N LYS A 169 -9.08 23.53 -0.19
CA LYS A 169 -8.98 22.07 -0.35
C LYS A 169 -9.78 21.58 -1.56
N GLU A 170 -10.95 22.15 -1.82
CA GLU A 170 -11.72 21.88 -3.05
C GLU A 170 -10.96 22.26 -4.30
N GLU A 171 -10.35 23.45 -4.31
CA GLU A 171 -9.55 23.92 -5.45
C GLU A 171 -8.42 22.92 -5.76
N TYR A 172 -7.73 22.42 -4.72
CA TYR A 172 -6.72 21.40 -4.88
C TYR A 172 -7.30 20.07 -5.40
N GLY A 173 -8.41 19.60 -4.82
CA GLY A 173 -9.09 18.37 -5.28
C GLY A 173 -9.53 18.45 -6.74
N ASN A 174 -10.11 19.58 -7.14
CA ASN A 174 -10.55 19.84 -8.50
C ASN A 174 -9.34 19.90 -9.46
N LYS A 175 -8.22 20.51 -9.05
CA LYS A 175 -6.96 20.47 -9.82
C LYS A 175 -6.49 19.04 -10.03
N VAL A 176 -6.43 18.22 -8.98
CA VAL A 176 -6.02 16.80 -9.08
C VAL A 176 -6.93 16.01 -10.02
N ARG A 177 -8.24 16.25 -9.97
CA ARG A 177 -9.23 15.64 -10.87
C ARG A 177 -9.01 16.05 -12.32
N ASN A 178 -8.83 17.35 -12.58
CA ASN A 178 -8.64 17.87 -13.94
C ASN A 178 -7.34 17.34 -14.55
N ASP A 179 -6.27 17.26 -13.76
CA ASP A 179 -5.02 16.61 -14.18
C ASP A 179 -5.27 15.13 -14.54
N ALA A 180 -5.96 14.38 -13.67
CA ALA A 180 -6.26 12.98 -13.92
C ALA A 180 -7.09 12.78 -15.20
N ARG A 181 -8.08 13.65 -15.45
CA ARG A 181 -8.90 13.64 -16.66
C ARG A 181 -8.08 13.90 -17.91
N SER A 182 -7.24 14.92 -17.90
CA SER A 182 -6.36 15.25 -19.04
C SER A 182 -5.45 14.07 -19.40
N ILE A 183 -4.86 13.41 -18.40
CA ILE A 183 -3.99 12.25 -18.62
C ILE A 183 -4.81 11.06 -19.13
N LEU A 184 -6.01 10.83 -18.60
CA LEU A 184 -6.90 9.77 -19.06
C LEU A 184 -7.32 10.00 -20.53
N ASP A 185 -7.62 11.24 -20.90
CA ASP A 185 -7.95 11.61 -22.27
C ASP A 185 -6.78 11.36 -23.23
N GLN A 186 -5.55 11.71 -22.83
CA GLN A 186 -4.34 11.36 -23.58
C GLN A 186 -4.15 9.84 -23.72
N THR A 187 -4.41 9.11 -22.64
CA THR A 187 -4.31 7.64 -22.61
C THR A 187 -5.31 7.01 -23.58
N ALA A 188 -6.55 7.51 -23.60
CA ALA A 188 -7.59 7.05 -24.50
C ALA A 188 -7.26 7.32 -25.97
N LYS A 189 -6.64 8.46 -26.29
CA LYS A 189 -6.15 8.73 -27.66
C LYS A 189 -5.15 7.69 -28.14
N MET A 190 -4.14 7.37 -27.31
CA MET A 190 -3.14 6.36 -27.64
C MET A 190 -3.78 4.98 -27.78
N TRP A 191 -4.71 4.66 -26.88
CA TRP A 191 -5.43 3.39 -26.90
C TRP A 191 -6.22 3.19 -28.19
N VAL A 192 -7.03 4.18 -28.58
CA VAL A 192 -7.83 4.16 -29.82
C VAL A 192 -6.94 4.12 -31.05
N TYR A 193 -5.81 4.85 -31.04
CA TYR A 193 -4.85 4.77 -32.14
C TYR A 193 -4.30 3.36 -32.30
N LEU A 194 -3.86 2.71 -31.21
CA LEU A 194 -3.37 1.34 -31.28
C LEU A 194 -4.46 0.37 -31.74
N ASP A 195 -5.69 0.57 -31.31
CA ASP A 195 -6.85 -0.25 -31.72
C ASP A 195 -7.12 -0.13 -33.22
N GLN A 196 -7.16 1.10 -33.76
CA GLN A 196 -7.32 1.36 -35.20
C GLN A 196 -6.20 0.74 -36.06
N ASN A 197 -4.99 0.61 -35.50
CA ASN A 197 -3.86 -0.02 -36.17
C ASN A 197 -3.73 -1.53 -35.86
N LYS A 198 -4.72 -2.13 -35.17
CA LYS A 198 -4.73 -3.55 -34.75
C LYS A 198 -3.52 -3.94 -33.88
N LYS A 199 -2.99 -3.00 -33.11
CA LYS A 199 -1.84 -3.17 -32.21
C LYS A 199 -2.21 -3.21 -30.73
N LEU A 200 -3.49 -3.04 -30.40
CA LEU A 200 -3.94 -2.98 -29.02
C LEU A 200 -3.73 -4.30 -28.27
N ASP A 201 -4.03 -5.44 -28.89
CA ASP A 201 -3.86 -6.75 -28.23
C ASP A 201 -2.38 -7.13 -28.10
N GLU A 202 -1.54 -6.78 -29.08
CA GLU A 202 -0.09 -6.91 -28.97
C GLU A 202 0.47 -6.06 -27.82
N PHE A 203 -0.06 -4.84 -27.61
CA PHE A 203 0.27 -4.02 -26.45
C PHE A 203 -0.12 -4.70 -25.13
N LYS A 204 -1.35 -5.24 -25.03
CA LYS A 204 -1.81 -5.94 -23.82
C LYS A 204 -0.92 -7.15 -23.49
N ALA A 205 -0.57 -7.94 -24.50
CA ALA A 205 0.33 -9.08 -24.37
C ALA A 205 1.72 -8.62 -23.89
N TRP A 206 2.29 -7.59 -24.51
CA TRP A 206 3.58 -7.04 -24.12
C TRP A 206 3.59 -6.52 -22.66
N VAL A 207 2.52 -5.87 -22.22
CA VAL A 207 2.37 -5.44 -20.82
C VAL A 207 2.29 -6.64 -19.88
N ALA A 208 1.58 -7.71 -20.26
CA ALA A 208 1.51 -8.93 -19.47
C ALA A 208 2.91 -9.59 -19.32
N ASP A 209 3.68 -9.66 -20.41
CA ASP A 209 5.05 -10.19 -20.40
C ASP A 209 5.98 -9.36 -19.51
N LEU A 210 5.89 -8.02 -19.56
CA LEU A 210 6.64 -7.13 -18.67
C LEU A 210 6.32 -7.38 -17.19
N ILE A 211 5.05 -7.64 -16.86
CA ILE A 211 4.62 -7.95 -15.49
C ILE A 211 5.18 -9.31 -15.05
N LEU A 212 5.11 -10.32 -15.91
CA LEU A 212 5.66 -11.65 -15.64
C LEU A 212 7.18 -11.60 -15.45
N GLY A 213 7.89 -10.89 -16.34
CA GLY A 213 9.33 -10.67 -16.24
C GLY A 213 9.73 -9.98 -14.92
N LYS A 214 9.00 -8.94 -14.51
CA LYS A 214 9.23 -8.27 -13.21
C LYS A 214 8.98 -9.19 -12.02
N LYS A 215 7.97 -10.07 -12.08
CA LYS A 215 7.72 -11.07 -11.03
C LYS A 215 8.85 -12.10 -10.95
N ALA A 216 9.31 -12.59 -12.10
CA ALA A 216 10.42 -13.54 -12.18
C ALA A 216 11.73 -12.94 -11.66
N ALA A 217 12.04 -11.69 -12.02
CA ALA A 217 13.21 -10.97 -11.51
C ALA A 217 13.19 -10.84 -9.98
N LYS A 218 12.06 -10.40 -9.40
CA LYS A 218 11.90 -10.35 -7.94
C LYS A 218 12.01 -11.71 -7.27
N ALA A 219 11.51 -12.77 -7.90
CA ALA A 219 11.66 -14.13 -7.38
C ALA A 219 13.13 -14.57 -7.36
N LYS A 220 13.89 -14.27 -8.42
CA LYS A 220 15.34 -14.52 -8.49
C LYS A 220 16.11 -13.75 -7.42
N GLU A 221 15.83 -12.46 -7.25
CA GLU A 221 16.44 -11.64 -6.19
C GLU A 221 16.17 -12.21 -4.80
N LYS A 222 14.93 -12.61 -4.53
CA LYS A 222 14.56 -13.24 -3.25
C LYS A 222 15.29 -14.57 -3.06
N ALA A 223 15.40 -15.40 -4.10
CA ALA A 223 16.12 -16.67 -4.04
C ALA A 223 17.61 -16.45 -3.72
N MET A 224 18.28 -15.53 -4.43
CA MET A 224 19.67 -15.16 -4.16
C MET A 224 19.87 -14.63 -2.74
N TYR A 225 18.95 -13.81 -2.23
CA TYR A 225 19.01 -13.31 -0.86
C TYR A 225 18.87 -14.43 0.18
N VAL A 226 17.93 -15.36 -0.03
CA VAL A 226 17.72 -16.52 0.85
C VAL A 226 18.94 -17.45 0.84
N GLU A 227 19.50 -17.71 -0.34
CA GLU A 227 20.71 -18.53 -0.49
C GLU A 227 21.90 -17.90 0.23
N ARG A 228 22.13 -16.59 0.05
CA ARG A 228 23.19 -15.85 0.75
C ARG A 228 23.02 -15.94 2.28
N ARG A 229 21.80 -15.75 2.79
CA ARG A 229 21.51 -15.95 4.23
C ARG A 229 21.77 -17.38 4.68
N GLY A 230 21.44 -18.38 3.86
CA GLY A 230 21.72 -19.78 4.14
C GLY A 230 23.22 -20.07 4.21
N GLN A 231 24.01 -19.53 3.27
CA GLN A 231 25.48 -19.65 3.26
C GLN A 231 26.10 -18.97 4.48
N GLU A 232 25.67 -17.76 4.83
CA GLU A 232 26.12 -17.06 6.04
C GLU A 232 25.80 -17.84 7.32
N ALA A 233 24.60 -18.42 7.42
CA ALA A 233 24.21 -19.23 8.57
C ALA A 233 25.06 -20.51 8.68
N ARG A 234 25.35 -21.18 7.54
CA ARG A 234 26.25 -22.34 7.49
C ARG A 234 27.67 -21.96 7.89
N ALA A 235 28.19 -20.82 7.41
CA ALA A 235 29.51 -20.32 7.78
C ALA A 235 29.60 -20.01 9.29
N ARG A 236 28.57 -19.39 9.88
CA ARG A 236 28.50 -19.17 11.34
C ARG A 236 28.44 -20.48 12.11
N ALA A 237 27.65 -21.45 11.66
CA ALA A 237 27.57 -22.77 12.29
C ALA A 237 28.90 -23.52 12.22
N ALA A 238 29.59 -23.47 11.07
CA ALA A 238 30.93 -24.05 10.91
C ALA A 238 31.96 -23.36 11.80
N SER A 239 31.97 -22.02 11.84
CA SER A 239 32.86 -21.26 12.73
C SER A 239 32.58 -21.55 14.20
N LYS A 240 31.31 -21.70 14.60
CA LYS A 240 30.94 -22.08 15.97
C LYS A 240 31.46 -23.49 16.32
N LYS A 241 31.28 -24.47 15.42
CA LYS A 241 31.83 -25.82 15.60
C LYS A 241 33.35 -25.83 15.71
N GLN A 242 34.04 -25.02 14.90
CA GLN A 242 35.50 -24.91 14.98
C GLN A 242 35.94 -24.32 16.33
N ARG A 243 35.30 -23.24 16.78
CA ARG A 243 35.57 -22.67 18.12
C ARG A 243 35.32 -23.67 19.24
N GLU A 244 34.22 -24.43 19.17
CA GLU A 244 33.92 -25.48 20.15
C GLU A 244 34.99 -26.59 20.17
N PHE A 245 35.54 -26.93 19.00
CA PHE A 245 36.66 -27.87 18.86
C PHE A 245 37.95 -27.32 19.45
N ASP A 246 38.35 -26.09 19.07
CA ASP A 246 39.55 -25.43 19.57
C ASP A 246 39.48 -25.24 21.11
N ASP A 247 38.32 -24.87 21.64
CA ASP A 247 38.06 -24.77 23.09
C ASP A 247 38.14 -26.13 23.80
N ALA A 248 37.81 -27.23 23.11
CA ALA A 248 37.92 -28.58 23.65
C ALA A 248 39.38 -29.07 23.68
N GLU A 249 40.15 -28.81 22.61
CA GLU A 249 41.59 -29.08 22.56
C GLU A 249 42.35 -28.27 23.61
N GLY A 250 42.11 -26.96 23.71
CA GLY A 250 42.73 -26.12 24.74
C GLY A 250 42.40 -26.58 26.17
N ARG A 251 41.19 -27.12 26.40
CA ARG A 251 40.83 -27.74 27.68
C ARG A 251 41.55 -29.07 27.92
N ALA A 252 41.79 -29.86 26.88
CA ALA A 252 42.56 -31.11 26.98
C ALA A 252 44.04 -30.83 27.28
N GLU A 253 44.64 -29.84 26.61
CA GLU A 253 46.00 -29.35 26.86
C GLU A 253 46.16 -28.77 28.28
N PHE A 254 45.19 -27.97 28.74
CA PHE A 254 45.19 -27.47 30.12
C PHE A 254 45.11 -28.62 31.14
N ARG A 255 44.30 -29.65 30.89
CA ARG A 255 44.18 -30.83 31.76
C ARG A 255 45.46 -31.69 31.76
N SER A 256 46.13 -31.86 30.62
CA SER A 256 47.38 -32.61 30.53
C SER A 256 48.52 -31.90 31.25
N SER A 257 48.62 -30.57 31.17
CA SER A 257 49.60 -29.77 31.92
C SER A 257 49.38 -29.81 33.44
N ARG A 258 48.13 -29.95 33.91
CA ARG A 258 47.81 -30.14 35.33
C ARG A 258 48.21 -31.53 35.84
N ARG A 259 48.06 -32.57 35.01
CA ARG A 259 48.44 -33.95 35.36
C ARG A 259 49.95 -34.17 35.43
N SER A 260 50.77 -33.36 34.73
CA SER A 260 52.24 -33.46 34.82
C SER A 260 52.83 -32.82 36.08
N ARG A 261 52.05 -32.08 36.89
CA ARG A 261 52.43 -31.68 38.25
C ARG A 261 52.23 -32.84 39.24
N SER A 262 52.78 -34.01 38.94
CA SER A 262 53.03 -35.04 39.94
C SER A 262 54.37 -34.74 40.62
N TYR A 263 54.39 -34.51 41.94
CA TYR A 263 55.62 -34.40 42.72
C TYR A 263 56.36 -35.74 42.71
N GLY A 264 57.12 -35.98 41.64
CA GLY A 264 57.68 -37.27 41.25
C GLY A 264 58.74 -37.79 42.22
N SER A 265 59.41 -36.91 42.97
CA SER A 265 60.38 -37.29 43.97
C SER A 265 59.89 -37.01 45.39
N ARG A 266 60.42 -37.78 46.37
CA ARG A 266 60.21 -37.51 47.81
C ARG A 266 60.63 -36.09 48.19
N GLN A 267 61.66 -35.56 47.52
CA GLN A 267 62.25 -34.26 47.80
C GLN A 267 61.33 -33.11 47.36
N ASP A 268 60.63 -33.26 46.24
CA ASP A 268 59.65 -32.27 45.77
C ASP A 268 58.40 -32.23 46.66
N ARG A 269 57.96 -33.39 47.15
CA ARG A 269 56.88 -33.48 48.15
C ARG A 269 57.29 -32.83 49.48
N LEU A 270 58.54 -33.01 49.90
CA LEU A 270 59.08 -32.38 51.11
C LEU A 270 59.16 -30.86 50.94
N ARG A 271 59.66 -30.35 49.81
CA ARG A 271 59.68 -28.90 49.51
C ARG A 271 58.28 -28.30 49.51
N TYR A 272 57.29 -28.97 48.93
CA TYR A 272 55.89 -28.51 48.95
C TYR A 272 55.29 -28.49 50.36
N ARG A 273 55.61 -29.50 51.19
CA ARG A 273 55.21 -29.50 52.60
C ARG A 273 55.91 -28.39 53.39
N GLN A 274 57.19 -28.14 53.12
CA GLN A 274 57.96 -27.08 53.75
C GLN A 274 57.37 -25.70 53.42
N THR A 275 57.10 -25.41 52.15
CA THR A 275 56.47 -24.13 51.75
C THR A 275 55.10 -23.91 52.39
N ARG A 276 54.26 -24.96 52.49
CA ARG A 276 52.98 -24.90 53.21
C ARG A 276 53.13 -24.65 54.72
N LEU A 277 54.20 -25.15 55.34
CA LEU A 277 54.51 -24.90 56.75
C LEU A 277 55.04 -23.48 56.94
N ASP A 278 55.96 -23.04 56.09
CA ASP A 278 56.53 -21.70 56.11
C ASP A 278 55.43 -20.64 55.93
N ASP A 279 54.47 -20.84 55.02
CA ASP A 279 53.30 -19.95 54.84
C ASP A 279 52.39 -19.90 56.08
N ARG A 280 52.31 -20.98 56.86
CA ARG A 280 51.52 -21.02 58.11
C ARG A 280 52.24 -20.32 59.25
N PHE A 281 53.55 -20.50 59.37
CA PHE A 281 54.34 -19.91 60.46
C PHE A 281 54.75 -18.45 60.22
N THR A 282 54.88 -18.03 58.95
CA THR A 282 55.06 -16.61 58.60
C THR A 282 53.78 -15.80 58.83
N ASN A 283 52.61 -16.37 58.52
CA ASN A 283 51.33 -15.69 58.78
C ASN A 283 50.88 -15.77 60.26
N SER A 284 51.29 -16.77 61.05
CA SER A 284 50.94 -16.82 62.48
C SER A 284 51.78 -15.89 63.36
N ARG A 285 52.95 -15.42 62.89
CA ARG A 285 53.78 -14.44 63.61
C ARG A 285 53.30 -13.00 63.44
N ALA A 286 52.44 -12.74 62.46
CA ALA A 286 51.81 -11.44 62.24
C ALA A 286 50.54 -11.19 63.08
N TYR A 287 50.14 -12.15 63.94
CA TYR A 287 48.93 -12.07 64.77
C TYR A 287 49.20 -12.10 66.29
N TYR A 288 50.45 -12.03 66.75
CA TYR A 288 50.81 -11.97 68.18
C TYR A 288 51.95 -10.98 68.50
N TYR A 289 51.92 -9.80 67.86
CA TYR A 289 52.53 -8.56 68.37
C TYR A 289 51.68 -7.37 67.92
#